data_AF-E9M5H2-F1
#
_entry.id   AF-E9M5H2-F1
#
_cell.length_a   1.000
_cell.length_b   1.000
_cell.length_c   1.000
_cell.angle_alpha   90.00
_cell.angle_beta   90.00
_cell.angle_gamma   90.00
#
_symmetry.space_group_name_H-M   'P 1'
#
loop_
_entity.id
_entity.type
_entity.pdbx_description
1 polymer ?
#
loop_
_entity_poly.entity_id
_entity_poly.type
_entity_poly.pdbx_seq_one_letter_code
_entity_poly.pdbx_strand_id
1 'polypeptide(L)'
;TPADVGLTLGVLFGKVLSQTTICRFEALQLSIKNMCKLRPMMQKWVEEADNNENLQEICKAETLVQARKRKRTSIENRVRGNLESMFLQCPKPTLQQISHIAQQLGLEKD
;
A
#
# COMPACT_ATOMS: atom_id res chain seq x y z
N THR A 1 -5.34 -1.14 17.10
CA THR A 1 -6.27 -0.85 15.99
C THR A 1 -5.84 -1.59 14.73
N PRO A 2 -6.69 -1.75 13.69
CA PRO A 2 -6.28 -2.37 12.42
C PRO A 2 -5.11 -1.66 11.73
N ALA A 3 -4.90 -0.36 12.00
CA ALA A 3 -3.72 0.37 11.52
C ALA A 3 -2.43 -0.12 12.23
N ASP A 4 -2.49 -0.30 13.56
CA ASP A 4 -1.35 -0.76 14.36
C ASP A 4 -0.94 -2.19 13.96
N VAL A 5 -1.93 -3.07 13.72
CA VAL A 5 -1.68 -4.44 13.21
C VAL A 5 -0.93 -4.38 11.87
N GLY A 6 -1.31 -3.46 10.98
CA GLY A 6 -0.63 -3.28 9.70
C GLY A 6 0.82 -2.80 9.82
N LEU A 7 1.12 -2.01 10.86
CA LEU A 7 2.45 -1.48 11.16
C LEU A 7 3.34 -2.55 11.81
N THR A 8 2.85 -3.25 12.84
CA THR A 8 3.59 -4.34 13.51
C THR A 8 3.93 -5.47 12.55
N LEU A 9 3.02 -5.83 11.64
CA LEU A 9 3.31 -6.77 10.56
C LEU A 9 4.45 -6.29 9.66
N GLY A 10 4.59 -4.97 9.48
CA GLY A 10 5.73 -4.36 8.80
C GLY A 10 7.06 -4.54 9.53
N VAL A 11 7.05 -4.54 10.86
CA VAL A 11 8.22 -4.82 11.69
C VAL A 11 8.60 -6.30 11.59
N LEU A 12 7.63 -7.21 11.78
CA LEU A 12 7.87 -8.66 11.81
C LEU A 12 8.26 -9.25 10.45
N PHE A 13 7.67 -8.74 9.36
CA PHE A 13 7.79 -9.35 8.03
C PHE A 13 8.37 -8.41 6.97
N GLY A 14 8.81 -7.20 7.36
CA GLY A 14 9.37 -6.21 6.44
C GLY A 14 8.36 -5.59 5.47
N LYS A 15 7.05 -5.86 5.64
CA LYS A 15 6.00 -5.40 4.75
C LYS A 15 4.83 -4.78 5.51
N VAL A 16 4.73 -3.45 5.43
CA VAL A 16 3.64 -2.69 6.04
C VAL A 16 2.34 -2.94 5.26
N LEU A 17 1.27 -3.27 5.98
CA LEU A 17 -0.08 -3.35 5.43
C LEU A 17 -0.87 -2.09 5.81
N SER A 18 -1.78 -1.65 4.93
CA SER A 18 -2.67 -0.54 5.24
C SER A 18 -3.83 -0.99 6.14
N GLN A 19 -4.37 -0.06 6.93
CA GLN A 19 -5.61 -0.27 7.69
C GLN A 19 -6.73 -0.87 6.82
N THR A 20 -6.91 -0.37 5.59
CA THR A 20 -7.91 -0.91 4.65
C THR A 20 -7.67 -2.37 4.30
N THR A 21 -6.40 -2.80 4.22
CA THR A 21 -6.06 -4.20 3.94
C THR A 21 -6.43 -5.10 5.13
N ILE A 22 -6.14 -4.65 6.36
CA ILE A 22 -6.47 -5.37 7.59
C ILE A 22 -7.99 -5.48 7.75
N CYS A 23 -8.73 -4.37 7.62
CA CYS A 23 -10.19 -4.39 7.74
C CYS A 23 -10.86 -5.28 6.67
N ARG A 24 -10.35 -5.30 5.43
CA ARG A 24 -10.86 -6.21 4.39
C ARG A 24 -10.52 -7.67 4.68
N PHE A 25 -9.38 -7.95 5.32
CA PHE A 25 -9.05 -9.30 5.76
C PHE A 25 -10.04 -9.77 6.83
N GLU A 26 -10.29 -8.94 7.86
CA GLU A 26 -11.25 -9.22 8.95
C GLU A 26 -12.68 -9.42 8.42
N ALA A 27 -13.11 -8.58 7.48
CA ALA A 27 -14.45 -8.65 6.89
C ALA A 27 -14.61 -9.75 5.82
N LEU A 28 -13.59 -10.59 5.60
CA LEU A 28 -13.56 -11.60 4.55
C LEU A 28 -13.70 -11.07 3.10
N GLN A 29 -13.31 -9.81 2.85
CA GLN A 29 -13.51 -9.07 1.61
C GLN A 29 -12.28 -9.03 0.67
N LEU A 30 -11.38 -10.01 0.79
CA LEU A 30 -10.26 -10.22 -0.14
C LEU A 30 -10.50 -11.48 -0.96
N SER A 31 -9.85 -11.59 -2.11
CA SER A 31 -9.86 -12.84 -2.87
C SER A 31 -9.28 -13.99 -2.03
N ILE A 32 -9.73 -15.22 -2.30
CA ILE A 32 -9.27 -16.43 -1.59
C ILE A 32 -7.73 -16.52 -1.59
N LYS A 33 -7.10 -16.25 -2.74
CA LYS A 33 -5.64 -16.27 -2.87
C LYS A 33 -4.96 -15.23 -1.96
N ASN A 34 -5.54 -14.04 -1.81
CA ASN A 34 -5.01 -13.02 -0.92
C ASN A 34 -5.23 -13.39 0.56
N MET A 35 -6.37 -13.99 0.89
CA MET A 35 -6.63 -14.50 2.23
C MET A 35 -5.63 -15.57 2.65
N CYS A 36 -5.43 -16.59 1.81
CA CYS A 36 -4.49 -17.66 2.08
C CYS A 36 -3.05 -17.13 2.25
N LYS A 37 -2.69 -16.06 1.53
CA LYS A 37 -1.38 -15.43 1.66
C LYS A 37 -1.22 -14.63 2.96
N LEU A 38 -2.28 -13.97 3.43
CA LEU A 38 -2.24 -13.15 4.65
C LEU A 38 -2.44 -13.95 5.93
N ARG A 39 -3.20 -15.04 5.88
CA ARG A 39 -3.49 -15.91 7.04
C ARG A 39 -2.26 -16.30 7.86
N PRO A 40 -1.17 -16.85 7.29
CA PRO A 40 0.00 -17.23 8.08
C PRO A 40 0.69 -16.03 8.74
N MET A 41 0.67 -14.84 8.11
CA MET A 41 1.22 -13.62 8.69
C MET A 41 0.40 -13.17 9.90
N MET A 42 -0.93 -13.21 9.78
CA MET A 42 -1.85 -12.82 10.86
C MET A 42 -1.74 -13.79 12.04
N GLN A 43 -1.69 -15.09 11.78
CA GLN A 43 -1.56 -16.10 12.84
C GLN A 43 -0.27 -15.90 13.64
N LYS A 44 0.87 -15.78 12.95
CA LYS A 44 2.14 -15.51 13.64
C LYS A 44 2.15 -14.17 14.37
N TRP A 45 1.47 -13.15 13.84
CA TRP A 45 1.34 -11.89 14.58
C TRP A 45 0.56 -12.04 15.88
N VAL A 46 -0.53 -12.83 15.90
CA VAL A 46 -1.28 -13.12 17.14
C VAL A 46 -0.39 -13.85 18.13
N GLU A 47 0.33 -14.88 17.69
CA GLU A 47 1.26 -15.64 18.53
C GLU A 47 2.33 -14.72 19.18
N GLU A 48 2.90 -13.79 18.41
CA GLU A 48 3.90 -12.84 18.94
C GLU A 48 3.27 -11.78 19.85
N ALA A 49 2.04 -11.33 19.56
CA ALA A 49 1.34 -10.34 20.38
C ALA A 49 0.96 -10.90 21.77
N ASP A 50 0.64 -12.19 21.86
CA ASP A 50 0.32 -12.86 23.12
C ASP A 50 1.58 -13.12 23.99
N ASN A 51 2.76 -13.29 23.36
CA ASN A 51 4.01 -13.63 24.06
C ASN A 51 4.89 -12.41 24.39
N ASN A 52 4.74 -11.29 23.68
CA ASN A 52 5.58 -10.10 23.84
C ASN A 52 4.75 -8.84 24.10
N GLU A 53 4.61 -8.43 25.37
CA GLU A 53 4.01 -7.12 25.73
C GLU A 53 4.73 -5.94 25.04
N ASN A 54 6.03 -6.09 24.75
CA ASN A 54 6.87 -5.06 24.14
C ASN A 54 6.62 -4.91 22.61
N LEU A 55 5.92 -5.85 21.95
CA LEU A 55 5.61 -5.73 20.52
C LEU A 55 4.72 -4.51 20.23
N GLN A 56 3.89 -4.13 21.19
CA GLN A 56 3.08 -2.91 21.13
C GLN A 56 3.91 -1.63 21.33
N GLU A 57 5.00 -1.68 22.09
CA GLU A 57 5.90 -0.55 22.29
C GLU A 57 6.80 -0.31 21.06
N ILE A 58 7.26 -1.37 20.39
CA ILE A 58 8.02 -1.30 19.13
C ILE A 58 7.20 -0.61 18.02
N CYS A 59 5.87 -0.70 18.09
CA CYS A 59 4.94 0.00 17.20
C CYS A 59 5.11 1.53 17.21
N LYS A 60 5.63 2.11 18.31
CA LYS A 60 5.88 3.55 18.47
C LYS A 60 7.14 4.03 17.75
N ALA A 61 8.00 3.12 17.27
CA ALA A 61 9.15 3.46 16.42
C ALA A 61 8.70 3.66 14.96
N GLU A 62 7.79 4.62 14.74
CA GLU A 62 7.11 4.87 13.46
C GLU A 62 8.09 5.16 12.30
N THR A 63 9.25 5.74 12.60
CA THR A 63 10.20 6.30 11.62
C THR A 63 10.80 5.24 10.68
N LEU A 64 11.13 4.05 11.19
CA LEU A 64 11.73 2.96 10.39
C LEU A 64 10.70 2.23 9.53
N VAL A 65 9.45 2.17 9.99
CA VAL A 65 8.36 1.41 9.35
C VAL A 65 7.75 2.22 8.20
N GLN A 66 7.62 3.54 8.36
CA GLN A 66 7.08 4.43 7.32
C GLN A 66 7.91 4.41 6.02
N ALA A 67 9.24 4.23 6.10
CA ALA A 67 10.11 4.16 4.93
C ALA A 67 9.88 2.91 4.06
N ARG A 68 9.35 1.81 4.64
CA ARG A 68 9.07 0.55 3.92
C ARG A 68 7.66 0.46 3.37
N LYS A 69 6.81 1.46 3.66
CA LYS A 69 5.43 1.50 3.16
C LYS A 69 5.43 1.86 1.68
N ARG A 70 4.72 1.07 0.87
CA ARG A 70 4.45 1.45 -0.52
C ARG A 70 3.70 2.78 -0.55
N LYS A 71 4.28 3.79 -1.20
CA LYS A 71 3.64 5.08 -1.43
C LYS A 71 2.67 4.96 -2.60
N ARG A 72 1.47 5.52 -2.44
CA ARG A 72 0.50 5.68 -3.52
C ARG A 72 0.57 7.13 -3.98
N THR A 73 0.84 7.36 -5.25
CA THR A 73 0.81 8.71 -5.84
C THR A 73 -0.63 9.20 -5.87
N SER A 74 -0.89 10.33 -5.22
CA SER A 74 -2.16 11.05 -5.35
C SER A 74 -2.06 11.96 -6.57
N ILE A 75 -2.94 11.77 -7.56
CA ILE A 75 -2.97 12.59 -8.76
C ILE A 75 -4.07 13.63 -8.59
N GLU A 76 -3.72 14.91 -8.76
CA GLU A 76 -4.68 16.01 -8.69
C GLU A 76 -5.79 15.87 -9.74
N ASN A 77 -6.99 16.35 -9.43
CA ASN A 77 -8.14 16.25 -10.33
C ASN A 77 -7.89 16.87 -11.71
N ARG A 78 -7.14 17.99 -11.77
CA ARG A 78 -6.75 18.64 -13.03
C ARG A 78 -5.86 17.74 -13.88
N VAL A 79 -4.83 17.15 -13.27
CA VAL A 79 -3.90 16.25 -13.95
C VAL A 79 -4.62 14.98 -14.41
N ARG A 80 -5.51 14.42 -13.57
CA ARG A 80 -6.37 13.29 -13.91
C ARG A 80 -7.26 13.58 -15.13
N GLY A 81 -7.92 14.74 -15.16
CA GLY A 81 -8.76 15.14 -16.30
C GLY A 81 -7.97 15.25 -17.62
N ASN A 82 -6.74 15.76 -17.55
CA ASN A 82 -5.84 15.78 -18.71
C ASN A 82 -5.50 14.36 -19.18
N LEU A 83 -5.12 13.46 -18.26
CA LEU A 83 -4.82 12.06 -18.59
C LEU A 83 -6.03 11.33 -19.20
N GLU A 84 -7.23 11.55 -18.67
CA GLU A 84 -8.48 11.01 -19.21
C GLU A 84 -8.74 11.51 -20.64
N SER A 85 -8.54 12.82 -20.91
CA SER A 85 -8.69 13.39 -22.25
C SER A 85 -7.70 12.80 -23.26
N MET A 86 -6.44 12.61 -22.86
CA MET A 86 -5.41 12.03 -23.72
C MET A 86 -5.68 10.54 -23.98
N PHE A 87 -6.19 9.81 -22.99
CA PHE A 87 -6.58 8.41 -23.15
C PHE A 87 -7.71 8.24 -24.18
N LEU A 88 -8.68 9.14 -24.23
CA LEU A 88 -9.75 9.11 -25.23
C LEU A 88 -9.22 9.31 -26.67
N GLN A 89 -8.15 10.08 -26.85
CA GLN A 89 -7.51 10.30 -28.15
C GLN A 89 -6.61 9.13 -28.56
N CYS A 90 -5.84 8.59 -27.61
CA CYS A 90 -4.94 7.47 -27.84
C CYS A 90 -4.93 6.54 -26.61
N PRO A 91 -5.74 5.47 -26.61
CA PRO A 91 -5.80 4.53 -25.48
C PRO A 91 -4.52 3.71 -25.29
N LYS A 92 -3.64 3.67 -26.31
CA LYS A 92 -2.40 2.91 -26.34
C LYS A 92 -1.23 3.81 -26.78
N PRO A 93 -0.84 4.79 -25.95
CA PRO A 93 0.25 5.69 -26.29
C PRO A 93 1.58 4.92 -26.37
N THR A 94 2.46 5.34 -27.26
CA THR A 94 3.83 4.82 -27.35
C THR A 94 4.67 5.30 -26.16
N LEU A 95 5.84 4.68 -25.95
CA LEU A 95 6.77 5.10 -24.90
C LEU A 95 7.19 6.57 -25.02
N GLN A 96 7.37 7.08 -26.26
CA GLN A 96 7.69 8.48 -26.50
C GLN A 96 6.54 9.40 -26.10
N GLN A 97 5.30 9.03 -26.44
CA GLN A 97 4.11 9.78 -26.04
C GLN A 97 3.95 9.79 -24.52
N ILE A 98 4.12 8.65 -23.85
CA ILE A 98 4.06 8.57 -22.37
C ILE A 98 5.10 9.50 -21.73
N SER A 99 6.35 9.50 -22.22
CA SER A 99 7.38 10.38 -21.70
C SER A 99 7.05 11.86 -21.91
N HIS A 100 6.49 12.22 -23.06
CA HIS A 100 6.03 13.59 -23.33
C HIS A 100 4.90 14.01 -22.38
N ILE A 101 3.92 13.13 -22.17
CA ILE A 101 2.79 13.35 -21.24
C ILE A 101 3.30 13.58 -19.81
N ALA A 102 4.23 12.74 -19.35
CA ALA A 102 4.81 12.86 -18.03
C ALA A 102 5.51 14.21 -17.85
N GLN A 103 6.30 14.64 -18.84
CA GLN A 103 6.97 15.95 -18.82
C GLN A 103 5.98 17.12 -18.83
N GLN A 104 4.95 17.07 -19.68
CA GLN A 104 3.93 18.12 -19.76
C GLN A 104 3.12 18.27 -18.47
N LEU A 105 2.87 17.17 -17.77
CA LEU A 105 2.08 17.13 -16.53
C LEU A 105 2.94 17.23 -15.26
N GLY A 106 4.27 17.33 -15.40
CA GLY A 106 5.19 17.36 -14.25
C GLY A 106 5.14 16.09 -13.40
N LEU A 107 4.81 14.94 -14.00
CA LEU A 107 4.77 13.66 -13.31
C LEU A 107 6.17 13.02 -13.35
N GLU A 108 6.78 12.81 -12.20
CA GLU A 108 8.03 12.06 -12.11
C GLU A 108 7.81 10.61 -12.52
N LYS A 109 8.74 10.10 -13.33
CA LYS A 109 8.76 8.70 -13.75
C LYS A 109 9.75 7.99 -12.84
N ASP A 110 9.25 7.37 -11.77
CA ASP A 110 10.01 6.39 -10.99
C ASP A 110 10.34 5.15 -11.85
#